data_AF-A0A3P7WJ78-F1
#
_entry.id   AF-A0A3P7WJ78-F1
#
_cell.length_a   1.000
_cell.length_b   1.000
_cell.length_c   1.000
_cell.angle_alpha   90.00
_cell.angle_beta   90.00
_cell.angle_gamma   90.00
#
_symmetry.space_group_name_H-M   'P 1'
#
loop_
_entity.id
_entity.type
_entity.pdbx_description
1 polymer ?
#
loop_
_entity_poly.entity_id
_entity_poly.type
_entity_poly.pdbx_seq_one_letter_code
_entity_poly.pdbx_strand_id
1 'polypeptide(L)'
;MLGVTVPVGPGLIRASYSTVKFKNGAPLSVAEALFGGNRDASANKLAIGYVHNLSKRTALYATVARIRIKDGQNNPGVMGATTGGTPAYLDAAKNLGWAPRTATGYDIGIRHAF
;
A
#
# COMPACT_ATOMS: atom_id res chain seq x y z
N MET A 1 -7.67 4.44 -8.83
CA MET A 1 -7.80 3.16 -8.09
C MET A 1 -8.87 2.32 -8.74
N LEU A 2 -8.86 1.01 -8.54
CA LEU A 2 -9.92 0.11 -9.00
C LEU A 2 -10.36 -0.78 -7.83
N GLY A 3 -11.66 -1.08 -7.75
CA GLY A 3 -12.21 -1.96 -6.73
C GLY A 3 -13.36 -2.79 -7.29
N VAL A 4 -13.50 -4.00 -6.77
CA VAL A 4 -14.59 -4.93 -7.10
C VAL A 4 -15.17 -5.51 -5.82
N THR A 5 -16.46 -5.79 -5.84
CA THR A 5 -17.18 -6.44 -4.75
C THR A 5 -18.08 -7.52 -5.33
N VAL A 6 -18.05 -8.70 -4.72
CA VAL A 6 -18.83 -9.87 -5.16
C VAL A 6 -19.61 -10.40 -3.95
N PRO A 7 -20.94 -10.51 -4.03
CA PRO A 7 -21.74 -11.15 -3.01
C PRO A 7 -21.54 -12.67 -3.06
N VAL A 8 -21.41 -13.32 -1.90
CA VAL A 8 -21.24 -14.77 -1.75
C VAL A 8 -22.06 -15.26 -0.55
N GLY A 9 -23.30 -15.68 -0.82
CA GLY A 9 -24.25 -16.08 0.23
C GLY A 9 -24.47 -14.95 1.25
N PRO A 10 -24.30 -15.19 2.55
CA PRO A 10 -24.43 -14.16 3.59
C PRO A 10 -23.24 -13.17 3.65
N GLY A 11 -22.19 -13.39 2.85
CA GLY A 11 -20.97 -12.58 2.87
C GLY A 11 -20.70 -11.78 1.61
N LEU A 12 -19.65 -10.95 1.66
CA LEU A 12 -19.13 -10.18 0.53
C LEU A 12 -17.62 -10.34 0.44
N ILE A 13 -17.12 -10.65 -0.75
CA ILE A 13 -15.70 -10.55 -1.09
C ILE A 13 -15.45 -9.17 -1.68
N ARG A 14 -14.36 -8.52 -1.25
CA ARG A 14 -13.91 -7.23 -1.75
C ARG A 14 -12.47 -7.34 -2.21
N ALA A 15 -12.14 -6.75 -3.34
CA ALA A 15 -10.77 -6.58 -3.77
C ALA A 15 -10.56 -5.16 -4.28
N SER A 16 -9.37 -4.62 -4.06
CA SER A 16 -9.00 -3.30 -4.57
C SER A 16 -7.53 -3.22 -4.94
N TYR A 17 -7.24 -2.44 -5.96
CA TYR A 17 -5.90 -2.13 -6.41
C TYR A 17 -5.74 -0.62 -6.55
N SER A 18 -4.66 -0.08 -6.00
CA SER A 18 -4.31 1.33 -6.12
C SER A 18 -2.83 1.50 -6.41
N THR A 19 -2.50 2.56 -7.15
CA THR A 19 -1.13 2.92 -7.50
C THR A 19 -0.95 4.40 -7.25
N VAL A 20 0.21 4.75 -6.71
CA VAL A 20 0.68 6.12 -6.55
C VAL A 20 2.03 6.18 -7.24
N LYS A 21 2.19 7.14 -8.15
CA LYS A 21 3.43 7.39 -8.86
C LYS A 21 3.92 8.79 -8.52
N PHE A 22 5.16 8.86 -8.08
CA PHE A 22 5.92 10.09 -7.95
C PHE A 22 6.80 10.23 -9.18
N LYS A 23 6.64 11.32 -9.91
CA LYS A 23 7.48 11.66 -11.06
C LYS A 23 8.39 12.82 -10.67
N ASN A 24 9.69 12.65 -10.83
CA ASN A 24 10.64 13.73 -10.59
C ASN A 24 11.05 14.35 -11.92
N GLY A 25 10.53 15.54 -12.21
CA GLY A 25 10.78 16.24 -13.48
C GLY A 25 12.09 17.03 -13.54
N ALA A 26 12.94 16.95 -12.51
CA ALA A 26 14.24 17.62 -12.52
C ALA A 26 15.19 16.96 -13.53
N PRO A 27 16.06 17.73 -14.22
CA PRO A 27 17.11 17.17 -15.06
C PRO A 27 17.99 16.20 -14.28
N LEU A 28 18.33 15.07 -14.90
CA LEU A 28 19.32 14.14 -14.34
C LEU A 28 20.69 14.81 -14.28
N SER A 29 21.47 14.50 -13.25
CA SER A 29 22.89 14.84 -13.24
C SER A 29 23.63 14.10 -14.37
N VAL A 30 24.80 14.60 -14.77
CA VAL A 30 25.62 13.98 -15.83
C VAL A 30 25.92 12.51 -15.50
N ALA A 31 26.25 12.21 -14.25
CA ALA A 31 26.49 10.84 -13.80
C ALA A 31 25.23 9.96 -13.93
N GLU A 32 24.06 10.43 -13.50
CA GLU A 32 22.80 9.68 -13.64
C GLU A 32 22.44 9.45 -15.11
N ALA A 33 22.62 10.43 -15.98
CA ALA A 33 22.33 10.28 -17.41
C ALA A 33 23.24 9.24 -18.10
N LEU A 34 24.52 9.18 -17.73
CA LEU A 34 25.48 8.22 -18.28
C LEU A 34 25.23 6.77 -17.83
N PHE A 35 24.62 6.58 -16.65
CA PHE A 35 24.37 5.26 -16.07
C PHE A 35 22.88 4.88 -15.98
N GLY A 36 22.01 5.55 -16.75
CA GLY A 36 20.59 5.20 -16.84
C GLY A 36 19.77 5.45 -15.56
N GLY A 37 20.09 6.52 -14.83
CA GLY A 37 19.45 6.89 -13.57
C GLY A 37 17.96 7.21 -13.71
N ASN A 38 17.20 6.83 -12.68
CA ASN A 38 15.77 7.11 -12.55
C ASN A 38 15.51 7.75 -11.19
N ARG A 39 14.75 8.86 -11.17
CA ARG A 39 14.36 9.59 -9.96
C ARG A 39 12.87 9.46 -9.62
N ASP A 40 12.13 8.68 -10.38
CA ASP A 40 10.73 8.37 -10.09
C ASP A 40 10.64 7.36 -8.95
N ALA A 41 9.48 7.32 -8.29
CA ALA A 41 9.16 6.33 -7.27
C ALA A 41 7.69 5.91 -7.38
N SER A 42 7.35 4.69 -6.96
CA SER A 42 5.93 4.29 -6.93
C SER A 42 5.58 3.33 -5.80
N ALA A 43 4.33 3.39 -5.37
CA ALA A 43 3.73 2.44 -4.43
C ALA A 43 2.47 1.84 -5.05
N ASN A 44 2.38 0.51 -5.05
CA ASN A 44 1.21 -0.23 -5.54
C ASN A 44 0.62 -1.04 -4.39
N LYS A 45 -0.66 -0.88 -4.09
CA LYS A 45 -1.37 -1.59 -3.03
C LYS A 45 -2.43 -2.51 -3.64
N LEU A 46 -2.36 -3.78 -3.28
CA LEU A 46 -3.42 -4.76 -3.52
C LEU A 46 -4.03 -5.12 -2.17
N ALA A 47 -5.35 -5.12 -2.08
CA ALA A 47 -6.07 -5.55 -0.89
C ALA A 47 -7.20 -6.50 -1.26
N ILE A 48 -7.38 -7.53 -0.44
CA ILE A 48 -8.47 -8.51 -0.54
C ILE A 48 -9.09 -8.62 0.85
N GLY A 49 -10.42 -8.60 0.91
CA GLY A 49 -11.15 -8.72 2.16
C GLY A 49 -12.42 -9.54 2.01
N TYR A 50 -12.88 -10.06 3.13
CA TYR A 50 -14.12 -10.79 3.27
C TYR A 50 -14.92 -10.20 4.44
N VAL A 51 -16.22 -10.03 4.21
CA VAL A 51 -17.19 -9.62 5.23
C VAL A 51 -18.23 -10.71 5.34
N HIS A 52 -18.45 -11.21 6.55
CA HIS A 52 -19.49 -12.18 6.84
C HIS A 52 -20.58 -11.53 7.68
N ASN A 53 -21.80 -11.43 7.16
CA ASN A 53 -22.90 -10.84 7.90
C ASN A 53 -23.54 -11.91 8.80
N LEU A 54 -23.44 -11.73 10.12
CA LEU A 54 -24.11 -12.56 11.11
C LEU A 54 -25.58 -12.16 11.27
N SER A 55 -25.89 -10.88 11.07
CA SER A 55 -27.24 -10.32 11.05
C SER A 55 -27.30 -9.06 10.19
N LYS A 56 -28.44 -8.35 10.16
CA LYS A 56 -28.53 -7.02 9.54
C LYS A 56 -27.65 -5.97 10.23
N ARG A 57 -27.27 -6.23 11.49
CA ARG A 57 -26.58 -5.28 12.39
C ARG A 57 -25.15 -5.70 12.72
N THR A 58 -24.83 -6.99 12.64
CA THR A 58 -23.54 -7.53 13.06
C THR A 58 -22.82 -8.20 11.89
N ALA A 59 -21.53 -7.91 11.72
CA ALA A 59 -20.69 -8.58 10.74
C ALA A 59 -19.27 -8.80 11.25
N LEU A 60 -18.68 -9.93 10.87
CA LEU A 60 -17.25 -10.18 10.99
C LEU A 60 -16.56 -9.74 9.70
N TYR A 61 -15.34 -9.24 9.80
CA TYR A 61 -14.55 -8.89 8.64
C TYR A 61 -13.07 -9.24 8.82
N ALA A 62 -12.44 -9.55 7.70
CA ALA A 62 -11.01 -9.74 7.59
C ALA A 62 -10.51 -9.15 6.27
N THR A 63 -9.40 -8.43 6.29
CA THR A 63 -8.76 -7.85 5.11
C THR A 63 -7.26 -8.07 5.21
N VAL A 64 -6.65 -8.49 4.10
CA VAL A 64 -5.20 -8.49 3.91
C VAL A 64 -4.85 -7.51 2.81
N ALA A 65 -3.81 -6.72 3.04
CA ALA A 65 -3.28 -5.81 2.04
C ALA A 65 -1.77 -5.99 1.90
N ARG A 66 -1.27 -5.85 0.67
CA ARG A 66 0.15 -5.81 0.37
C ARG A 66 0.47 -4.59 -0.49
N ILE A 67 1.45 -3.82 -0.04
CA ILE A 67 2.05 -2.71 -0.76
C ILE A 67 3.39 -3.18 -1.32
N ARG A 68 3.64 -2.88 -2.59
CA ARG A 68 4.94 -3.00 -3.24
C ARG A 68 5.45 -1.62 -3.59
N ILE A 69 6.63 -1.30 -3.10
CA ILE A 69 7.33 -0.04 -3.33
C ILE A 69 8.40 -0.30 -4.39
N LYS A 70 8.50 0.62 -5.36
CA LYS A 70 9.57 0.66 -6.35
C LYS A 70 10.29 1.99 -6.19
N ASP A 71 11.62 1.91 -6.19
CA ASP A 71 12.51 3.06 -6.12
C ASP A 71 12.20 4.00 -4.95
N GLY A 72 11.89 3.41 -3.79
CA GLY A 72 11.46 4.15 -2.60
C GLY A 72 12.46 5.23 -2.20
N GLN A 73 13.77 4.97 -2.30
CA GLN A 73 14.83 5.91 -1.96
C GLN A 73 14.71 7.28 -2.66
N ASN A 74 14.03 7.34 -3.80
CA ASN A 74 13.87 8.55 -4.58
C ASN A 74 12.83 9.51 -3.99
N ASN A 75 11.93 9.06 -3.11
CA ASN A 75 10.90 9.91 -2.51
C ASN A 75 10.43 9.43 -1.11
N PRO A 76 10.61 10.23 -0.04
CA PRO A 76 10.22 9.84 1.32
C PRO A 76 8.72 9.58 1.48
N GLY A 77 7.86 10.27 0.72
CA GLY A 77 6.41 10.02 0.74
C GLY A 77 6.04 8.62 0.20
N VAL A 78 6.79 8.11 -0.79
CA VAL A 78 6.61 6.75 -1.31
C VAL A 78 7.24 5.72 -0.36
N MET A 79 8.37 6.02 0.26
CA MET A 79 8.95 5.17 1.33
C MET A 79 7.99 5.00 2.50
N GLY A 80 7.22 6.04 2.83
CA GLY A 80 6.24 6.02 3.91
C GLY A 80 5.00 5.17 3.64
N ALA A 81 4.87 4.55 2.48
CA ALA A 81 3.69 3.76 2.14
C ALA A 81 3.59 2.47 3.00
N THR A 82 2.62 2.44 3.91
CA THR A 82 2.35 1.31 4.82
C THR A 82 0.88 0.90 4.79
N THR A 83 0.59 -0.33 5.21
CA THR A 83 -0.76 -0.87 5.37
C THR A 83 -1.46 -0.40 6.66
N GLY A 84 -0.77 0.38 7.50
CA GLY A 84 -1.30 1.05 8.68
C GLY A 84 -0.22 1.78 9.48
N GLY A 85 -0.62 2.78 10.30
CA GLY A 85 0.28 3.54 11.17
C GLY A 85 1.32 4.41 10.42
N THR A 86 2.33 4.86 11.16
CA THR A 86 3.47 5.62 10.63
C THR A 86 4.72 4.72 10.66
N PRO A 87 5.50 4.60 9.58
CA PRO A 87 6.66 3.73 9.57
C PRO A 87 7.79 4.27 10.45
N ALA A 88 8.11 3.55 11.54
CA ALA A 88 9.14 3.91 12.51
C ALA A 88 10.58 3.88 11.96
N TYR A 89 10.78 3.31 10.76
CA TYR A 89 12.10 3.11 10.16
C TYR A 89 12.53 4.23 9.19
N LEU A 90 11.69 5.25 8.94
CA LEU A 90 12.01 6.29 7.95
C LEU A 90 13.27 7.08 8.29
N ASP A 91 13.52 7.35 9.58
CA ASP A 91 14.72 8.07 10.02
C ASP A 91 15.99 7.21 9.97
N ALA A 92 15.90 5.93 10.31
CA ALA A 92 17.05 5.02 10.32
C ALA A 92 17.42 4.51 8.91
N ALA A 93 16.44 4.19 8.07
CA ALA A 93 16.65 3.61 6.75
C ALA A 93 17.28 4.62 5.76
N LYS A 94 16.92 5.90 5.87
CA LYS A 94 17.47 6.98 5.02
C LYS A 94 18.97 7.15 5.22
N ASN A 95 19.46 7.06 6.46
CA ASN A 95 20.88 7.27 6.78
C ASN A 95 21.78 6.09 6.39
N LEU A 96 21.21 4.90 6.23
CA LEU A 96 21.94 3.68 5.83
C LEU A 96 21.80 3.34 4.34
N GLY A 97 21.07 4.15 3.57
CA GLY A 97 20.82 3.92 2.14
C GLY A 97 19.82 2.80 1.85
N TRP A 98 19.00 2.41 2.83
CA TRP A 98 18.04 1.31 2.69
C TRP A 98 16.67 1.90 2.36
N ALA A 99 15.96 1.28 1.42
CA ALA A 99 14.59 1.66 1.07
C ALA A 99 13.63 0.48 1.30
N PRO A 100 12.44 0.72 1.88
CA PRO A 100 11.43 -0.30 2.03
C PRO A 100 10.96 -0.77 0.66
N ARG A 101 10.80 -2.10 0.51
CA ARG A 101 10.38 -2.71 -0.76
C ARG A 101 8.93 -3.19 -0.74
N THR A 102 8.45 -3.60 0.43
CA THR A 102 7.08 -4.09 0.61
C THR A 102 6.58 -3.83 2.02
N ALA A 103 5.25 -3.66 2.17
CA ALA A 103 4.56 -3.69 3.45
C ALA A 103 3.33 -4.62 3.32
N THR A 104 3.07 -5.44 4.34
CA THR A 104 1.89 -6.31 4.39
C THR A 104 1.15 -6.04 5.68
N GLY A 105 -0.18 -5.94 5.62
CA GLY A 105 -1.02 -5.71 6.78
C GLY A 105 -2.25 -6.58 6.76
N TYR A 106 -2.72 -6.89 7.96
CA TYR A 106 -3.91 -7.67 8.22
C TYR A 106 -4.81 -6.83 9.14
N ASP A 107 -6.10 -6.82 8.83
CA ASP A 107 -7.13 -6.14 9.62
C ASP A 107 -8.29 -7.12 9.81
N ILE A 108 -8.62 -7.44 11.05
CA ILE A 108 -9.63 -8.43 11.40
C ILE A 108 -10.45 -7.85 12.54
N GLY A 109 -11.78 -7.95 12.45
CA GLY A 109 -12.64 -7.43 13.48
C GLY A 109 -14.09 -7.81 13.35
N ILE A 110 -14.87 -7.23 14.26
CA ILE A 110 -16.33 -7.30 14.29
C ILE A 110 -16.89 -5.88 14.27
N ARG A 111 -17.97 -5.69 13.52
CA ARG A 111 -18.75 -4.44 13.55
C ARG A 111 -20.18 -4.74 13.98
N HIS A 112 -20.73 -3.87 14.80
CA HIS A 112 -22.12 -3.92 15.24
C HIS A 112 -22.77 -2.52 15.09
N ALA A 113 -23.96 -2.47 14.50
CA ALA A 113 -24.72 -1.24 14.27
C ALA A 113 -26.07 -1.28 15.02
N PHE A 114 -26.31 -0.27 15.87
CA PHE A 114 -27.52 -0.13 16.70
C PHE A 114 -28.64 0.64 16.01
#